data_AF-A0A523ATS9-F1
#
_entry.id   AF-A0A523ATS9-F1
#
_cell.length_a   1.000
_cell.length_b   1.000
_cell.length_c   1.000
_cell.angle_alpha   90.00
_cell.angle_beta   90.00
_cell.angle_gamma   90.00
#
_symmetry.space_group_name_H-M   'P 1'
#
loop_
_entity.id
_entity.type
_entity.pdbx_description
1 polymer ?
#
loop_
_entity_poly.entity_id
_entity_poly.type
_entity_poly.pdbx_seq_one_letter_code
_entity_poly.pdbx_strand_id
1 'polypeptide(L)'
;RRRVGHFDFEMARRAALINGATQIAITCLDKVFKECAGARRVEELSERAKEFVRKVEEATGTPVTLLSTGEEMENTIDLSRGRL
;
A
#
# COMPACT_ATOMS: atom_id res chain seq x y z
N ARG A 1 16.78 14.35 -10.95
CA ARG A 1 16.65 13.65 -9.65
C ARG A 1 15.32 14.06 -9.00
N ARG A 2 14.47 13.12 -8.58
CA ARG A 2 13.18 13.43 -7.91
C ARG A 2 13.43 13.79 -6.44
N ARG A 3 12.60 14.67 -5.86
CA ARG A 3 12.58 14.92 -4.40
C ARG A 3 11.83 13.77 -3.71
N VAL A 4 12.29 13.37 -2.53
CA VAL A 4 11.73 12.24 -1.76
C VAL A 4 11.33 12.75 -0.38
N GLY A 5 10.21 12.27 0.14
CA GLY A 5 9.68 12.60 1.46
C GLY A 5 8.89 11.43 2.07
N HIS A 6 8.39 11.62 3.28
CA HIS A 6 7.51 10.65 3.94
C HIS A 6 6.11 10.62 3.32
N PHE A 7 5.36 9.55 3.61
CA PHE A 7 3.98 9.44 3.16
C PHE A 7 3.09 10.49 3.83
N ASP A 8 2.36 11.27 3.02
CA ASP A 8 1.47 12.33 3.48
C ASP A 8 0.02 11.81 3.55
N PHE A 9 -0.43 11.49 4.76
CA PHE A 9 -1.75 10.95 5.02
C PHE A 9 -2.88 11.97 4.78
N GLU A 10 -2.64 13.26 5.04
CA GLU A 10 -3.62 14.32 4.81
C GLU A 10 -3.86 14.50 3.30
N MET A 11 -2.78 14.50 2.52
CA MET A 11 -2.86 14.56 1.07
C MET A 11 -3.55 13.31 0.51
N ALA A 12 -3.20 12.12 1.01
CA ALA A 12 -3.82 10.86 0.58
C ALA A 12 -5.34 10.87 0.85
N ARG A 13 -5.78 11.29 2.05
CA ARG A 13 -7.20 11.42 2.38
C ARG A 13 -7.91 12.37 1.43
N ARG A 14 -7.34 13.56 1.22
CA ARG A 14 -7.93 14.57 0.32
C ARG A 14 -8.02 14.06 -1.12
N ALA A 15 -7.00 13.37 -1.59
CA ALA A 15 -6.98 12.78 -2.92
C ALA A 15 -8.04 11.67 -3.07
N ALA A 16 -8.15 10.78 -2.08
CA ALA A 16 -9.17 9.73 -2.07
C ALA A 16 -10.59 10.33 -2.12
N LEU A 17 -10.85 11.37 -1.33
CA LEU A 17 -12.14 12.07 -1.30
C LEU A 17 -12.48 12.74 -2.64
N ILE A 18 -11.55 13.51 -3.20
CA ILE A 18 -11.79 14.27 -4.45
C ILE A 18 -12.08 13.31 -5.62
N ASN A 19 -11.37 12.18 -5.68
CA ASN A 19 -11.53 11.22 -6.76
C ASN A 19 -12.68 10.23 -6.53
N GLY A 20 -13.32 10.23 -5.35
CA GLY A 20 -14.30 9.21 -4.98
C GLY A 20 -13.70 7.81 -5.01
N ALA A 21 -12.48 7.66 -4.50
CA ALA A 21 -11.72 6.42 -4.61
C ALA A 21 -12.44 5.26 -3.88
N THR A 22 -12.71 4.19 -4.62
CA THR A 22 -13.31 2.95 -4.09
C THR A 22 -12.27 1.94 -3.64
N GLN A 23 -11.06 2.03 -4.19
CA GLN A 23 -9.94 1.14 -3.94
C GLN A 23 -8.62 1.91 -4.03
N ILE A 24 -7.64 1.52 -3.21
CA ILE A 24 -6.28 2.07 -3.23
C ILE A 24 -5.27 0.99 -3.61
N ALA A 25 -4.30 1.38 -4.44
CA ALA A 25 -3.10 0.60 -4.70
C ALA A 25 -1.88 1.28 -4.07
N ILE A 26 -1.10 0.54 -3.28
CA ILE A 26 0.19 1.00 -2.73
C ILE A 26 1.31 0.34 -3.53
N THR A 27 2.28 1.14 -3.96
CA THR A 27 3.41 0.67 -4.79
C THR A 27 4.74 0.94 -4.12
N CYS A 28 5.77 0.17 -4.53
CA CYS A 28 7.13 0.28 -4.00
C CYS A 28 7.22 0.07 -2.48
N LEU A 29 6.43 -0.86 -1.94
CA LEU A 29 6.44 -1.16 -0.50
C LEU A 29 7.84 -1.64 -0.03
N ASP A 30 8.54 -2.36 -0.91
CA ASP A 30 9.91 -2.85 -0.77
C ASP A 30 10.96 -1.75 -0.54
N LYS A 31 10.70 -0.52 -1.01
CA LYS A 31 11.64 0.61 -0.82
C LYS A 31 11.63 1.12 0.61
N VAL A 32 10.52 0.97 1.31
CA VAL A 32 10.36 1.36 2.72
C VAL A 32 10.59 0.16 3.64
N PHE A 33 10.01 -0.99 3.28
CA PHE A 33 10.08 -2.26 4.00
C PHE A 33 10.86 -3.27 3.15
N LYS A 34 12.19 -3.21 3.21
CA LYS A 34 13.08 -4.06 2.41
C LYS A 34 12.85 -5.55 2.65
N GLU A 35 12.39 -5.90 3.85
CA GLU A 35 12.04 -7.26 4.25
C GLU A 35 10.81 -7.81 3.52
N CYS A 36 9.99 -6.96 2.90
CA CYS A 36 8.82 -7.37 2.12
C CYS A 36 9.11 -7.48 0.62
N ALA A 37 10.38 -7.32 0.20
CA ALA A 37 10.74 -7.37 -1.21
C ALA A 37 10.42 -8.75 -1.82
N GLY A 38 9.66 -8.76 -2.91
CA GLY A 38 9.23 -9.99 -3.59
C GLY A 38 8.11 -10.77 -2.88
N ALA A 39 7.52 -10.22 -1.80
CA ALA A 39 6.42 -10.86 -1.11
C ALA A 39 5.19 -10.97 -2.03
N ARG A 40 4.64 -12.18 -2.16
CA ARG A 40 3.49 -12.44 -3.05
C ARG A 40 2.20 -12.71 -2.31
N ARG A 41 2.30 -12.87 -0.99
CA ARG A 41 1.16 -13.12 -0.12
C ARG A 41 1.21 -12.22 1.10
N VAL A 42 0.04 -12.03 1.70
CA VAL A 42 -0.15 -11.18 2.88
C VAL A 42 0.63 -11.69 4.08
N GLU A 43 0.74 -13.00 4.23
CA GLU A 43 1.43 -13.61 5.37
C GLU A 43 2.95 -13.36 5.33
N GLU A 44 3.49 -13.09 4.15
CA GLU A 44 4.90 -12.75 3.93
C GLU A 44 5.21 -11.29 4.29
N LEU A 45 4.19 -10.44 4.46
CA LEU A 45 4.38 -9.05 4.86
C LEU A 45 4.76 -8.96 6.34
N SER A 46 5.71 -8.07 6.64
CA SER A 46 6.06 -7.73 8.02
C SER A 46 4.89 -7.04 8.72
N GLU A 47 4.81 -7.17 10.04
CA GLU A 47 3.76 -6.49 10.83
C GLU A 47 3.81 -4.97 10.67
N ARG A 48 5.01 -4.40 10.48
CA ARG A 48 5.18 -2.97 10.18
C ARG A 48 4.57 -2.57 8.84
N ALA A 49 4.75 -3.39 7.80
CA ALA A 49 4.15 -3.14 6.51
C ALA A 49 2.62 -3.23 6.58
N LYS A 50 2.07 -4.24 7.27
CA LYS A 50 0.63 -4.38 7.51
C LYS A 50 0.06 -3.20 8.30
N GLU A 51 0.77 -2.75 9.35
CA GLU A 51 0.37 -1.58 10.13
C GLU A 51 0.36 -0.30 9.27
N PHE A 52 1.35 -0.12 8.39
CA PHE A 52 1.35 1.00 7.45
C PHE A 52 0.14 0.97 6.52
N VAL A 53 -0.18 -0.19 5.93
CA VAL A 53 -1.37 -0.36 5.08
C VAL A 53 -2.65 0.00 5.86
N ARG A 54 -2.81 -0.51 7.08
CA ARG A 54 -3.96 -0.20 7.94
C ARG A 54 -4.08 1.30 8.24
N LYS A 55 -2.97 1.99 8.51
CA LYS A 55 -2.96 3.45 8.72
C LYS A 55 -3.37 4.21 7.47
N VAL A 56 -2.99 3.74 6.28
CA VAL A 56 -3.43 4.35 5.01
C VAL A 56 -4.94 4.16 4.83
N GLU A 57 -5.46 2.96 5.09
CA GLU A 57 -6.90 2.68 5.02
C GLU A 57 -7.69 3.54 6.02
N GLU A 58 -7.23 3.64 7.27
CA GLU A 58 -7.85 4.47 8.31
C GLU A 58 -7.86 5.95 7.94
N ALA A 59 -6.73 6.47 7.45
CA ALA A 59 -6.62 7.86 7.07
C ALA A 59 -7.47 8.22 5.85
N THR A 60 -7.61 7.30 4.89
CA THR A 60 -8.32 7.56 3.63
C THR A 60 -9.80 7.17 3.68
N GLY A 61 -10.20 6.25 4.56
CA GLY A 61 -11.52 5.65 4.57
C GLY A 61 -11.79 4.71 3.39
N THR A 62 -10.76 4.36 2.61
CA THR A 62 -10.85 3.54 1.40
C THR A 62 -10.00 2.28 1.57
N PRO A 63 -10.51 1.09 1.22
CA PRO A 63 -9.75 -0.15 1.34
C PRO A 63 -8.56 -0.17 0.37
N VAL A 64 -7.43 -0.70 0.85
CA VAL A 64 -6.24 -0.97 0.04
C VAL A 64 -6.38 -2.39 -0.52
N THR A 65 -6.47 -2.50 -1.84
CA THR A 65 -6.73 -3.78 -2.50
C THR A 65 -5.55 -4.33 -3.28
N LEU A 66 -4.56 -3.49 -3.59
CA LEU A 66 -3.37 -3.88 -4.35
C LEU A 66 -2.12 -3.38 -3.65
N LEU A 67 -1.14 -4.27 -3.47
CA LEU A 67 0.17 -3.94 -2.92
C LEU A 67 1.25 -4.42 -3.88
N SER A 68 2.14 -3.54 -4.32
CA SER A 68 3.33 -3.90 -5.09
C SER A 68 4.57 -3.92 -4.19
N THR A 69 5.27 -5.05 -4.23
CA THR A 69 6.43 -5.42 -3.39
C THR A 69 7.70 -5.59 -4.22
N GLY A 70 7.69 -5.17 -5.48
CA GLY A 70 8.85 -5.22 -6.36
C GLY A 70 8.52 -4.77 -7.79
N GLU A 71 9.49 -4.92 -8.69
CA GLU A 71 9.39 -4.47 -10.08
C GLU A 71 8.67 -5.48 -11.00
N GLU A 72 8.78 -6.77 -10.68
CA GLU A 72 8.13 -7.85 -11.43
C GLU A 72 6.61 -7.88 -11.21
N MET A 73 5.87 -8.32 -12.24
CA MET A 73 4.40 -8.39 -12.16
C MET A 73 3.92 -9.33 -11.06
N GLU A 74 4.63 -10.42 -10.83
CA GLU A 74 4.34 -11.41 -9.79
C GLU A 74 4.56 -10.87 -8.38
N ASN A 75 5.27 -9.75 -8.22
CA ASN A 75 5.49 -9.07 -6.94
C ASN A 75 4.34 -8.10 -6.64
N THR A 76 3.12 -8.59 -6.81
CA THR A 76 1.88 -7.88 -6.55
C THR A 76 0.95 -8.76 -5.72
N ILE A 77 0.47 -8.24 -4.60
CA ILE A 77 -0.49 -8.88 -3.72
C ILE A 77 -1.87 -8.29 -4.02
N ASP A 78 -2.83 -9.14 -4.39
CA ASP A 78 -4.23 -8.78 -4.60
C ASP A 78 -5.08 -9.20 -3.40
N LEU A 79 -5.64 -8.20 -2.72
CA LEU A 79 -6.48 -8.31 -1.53
C LEU A 79 -7.98 -8.19 -1.87
N SER A 80 -8.34 -7.96 -3.15
CA SER A 80 -9.73 -7.72 -3.56
C SER A 80 -10.68 -8.89 -3.27
N ARG A 81 -10.14 -10.11 -3.12
CA ARG A 81 -10.91 -11.35 -2.91
C ARG A 81 -10.81 -11.93 -1.50
N GLY A 82 -9.99 -11.37 -0.62
CA GLY A 82 -9.79 -11.83 0.75
C GLY A 82 -9.25 -10.67 1.59
N ARG A 83 -10.08 -10.16 2.50
CA ARG A 83 -9.69 -9.04 3.36
C ARG A 83 -8.59 -9.45 4.36
N LEU A 84 -7.71 -8.48 4.63
CA LEU A 84 -6.74 -8.44 5.73
C LEU A 84 -7.40 -8.52 7.12
#